data_AF-A0A959M6T7-F1
#
_entry.id   AF-A0A959M6T7-F1
#
_cell.length_a   1.000
_cell.length_b   1.000
_cell.length_c   1.000
_cell.angle_alpha   90.00
_cell.angle_beta   90.00
_cell.angle_gamma   90.00
#
_symmetry.space_group_name_H-M   'P 1'
#
loop_
_entity.id
_entity.type
_entity.pdbx_description
1 polymer ?
#
loop_
_entity_poly.entity_id
_entity_poly.type
_entity_poly.pdbx_seq_one_letter_code
_entity_poly.pdbx_strand_id
1 'polypeptide(L)'
;MKKTVAVLIIIIFSLQYSFAQLKKIIVAKDGSGDYTTVQAALDAVPSGNVNPVLIFIKKGKYKEVVVVDARKNFITLTGEDKDSTILSYDNHAGTKLPDGDTLNTWTCASFFVFGNNFHAQNLTFENNAGFTAGQAVAVRIEGNRVSFKNCRIVGFQDVLFLSGSGVKQYFEDCYIEGTTDFIFGAATAVFKNCTIHSKKNSHVTAASTNSIIPFGFVFFNCKLTADSNVNKVSLGRPWSPAASVTYINCWLGKHIIAGGWNNWK
;
A
#
# COMPACT_ATOMS: atom_id res chain seq x y z
N MET A 1 -31.95 7.45 74.39
CA MET A 1 -31.57 6.56 73.27
C MET A 1 -31.81 7.32 71.96
N LYS A 2 -30.78 7.93 71.38
CA LYS A 2 -30.86 8.68 70.11
C LYS A 2 -30.62 7.69 68.96
N LYS A 3 -31.59 7.53 68.05
CA LYS A 3 -31.42 6.74 66.82
C LYS A 3 -31.15 7.68 65.66
N THR A 4 -29.90 7.71 65.21
CA THR A 4 -29.46 8.43 64.02
C THR A 4 -29.85 7.60 62.80
N VAL A 5 -30.72 8.12 61.93
CA VAL A 5 -31.03 7.51 60.63
C VAL A 5 -30.02 8.07 59.63
N ALA A 6 -29.09 7.22 59.18
CA ALA A 6 -28.18 7.55 58.08
C ALA A 6 -28.91 7.34 56.76
N VAL A 7 -29.13 8.43 56.01
CA VAL A 7 -29.65 8.38 54.65
C VAL A 7 -28.49 8.04 53.72
N LEU A 8 -28.52 6.84 53.15
CA LEU A 8 -27.55 6.38 52.16
C LEU A 8 -27.95 6.95 50.79
N ILE A 9 -27.22 7.97 50.33
CA ILE A 9 -27.36 8.50 48.97
C ILE A 9 -26.64 7.52 48.02
N ILE A 10 -27.41 6.69 47.31
CA ILE A 10 -26.89 5.84 46.24
C ILE A 10 -26.71 6.74 45.00
N ILE A 11 -25.48 7.19 44.78
CA ILE A 11 -25.08 7.85 43.53
C ILE A 11 -24.96 6.75 42.47
N ILE A 12 -25.97 6.64 41.60
CA ILE A 12 -25.91 5.79 40.41
C ILE A 12 -24.98 6.49 39.42
N PHE A 13 -23.70 6.12 39.43
CA PHE A 13 -22.78 6.42 38.33
C PHE A 13 -23.20 5.56 37.14
N SER A 14 -24.00 6.11 36.23
CA SER A 14 -24.19 5.55 34.91
C SER A 14 -22.87 5.65 34.15
N LEU A 15 -22.08 4.57 34.14
CA LEU A 15 -21.00 4.42 33.16
C LEU A 15 -21.64 4.38 31.77
N GLN A 16 -21.68 5.52 31.10
CA GLN A 16 -21.90 5.55 29.66
C GLN A 16 -20.64 4.97 29.00
N TYR A 17 -20.67 3.67 28.72
CA TYR A 17 -19.75 3.07 27.77
C TYR A 17 -20.10 3.63 26.38
N SER A 18 -19.46 4.72 26.00
CA SER A 18 -19.40 5.14 24.61
C SER A 18 -18.59 4.09 23.87
N PHE A 19 -19.26 3.11 23.25
CA PHE A 19 -18.64 2.34 22.19
C PHE A 19 -18.17 3.34 21.14
N ALA A 20 -16.87 3.41 20.88
CA ALA A 20 -16.33 4.25 19.82
C ALA A 20 -16.93 3.75 18.49
N GLN A 21 -17.95 4.46 18.00
CA GLN A 21 -18.55 4.17 16.71
C GLN A 21 -17.48 4.41 15.65
N LEU A 22 -17.19 3.37 14.85
CA LEU A 22 -16.29 3.47 13.70
C LEU A 22 -16.74 4.66 12.83
N LYS A 23 -15.90 5.68 12.69
CA LYS A 23 -16.20 6.81 11.80
C LYS A 23 -16.16 6.29 10.37
N LYS A 24 -17.31 6.28 9.70
CA LYS A 24 -17.44 5.91 8.29
C LYS A 24 -17.58 7.17 7.43
N ILE A 25 -16.78 7.27 6.39
CA ILE A 25 -16.83 8.31 5.36
C ILE A 25 -17.06 7.63 4.01
N ILE A 26 -17.95 8.16 3.18
CA ILE A 26 -18.25 7.64 1.84
C ILE A 26 -17.67 8.60 0.80
N VAL A 27 -16.88 8.06 -0.13
CA VAL A 27 -16.37 8.78 -1.29
C VAL A 27 -17.12 8.28 -2.53
N ALA A 28 -17.74 9.20 -3.27
CA ALA A 28 -18.46 8.88 -4.50
C ALA A 28 -18.27 10.00 -5.54
N LYS A 29 -17.69 9.65 -6.69
CA LYS A 29 -17.35 10.64 -7.73
C LYS A 29 -18.58 11.34 -8.32
N ASP A 30 -19.74 10.69 -8.26
CA ASP A 30 -21.04 11.20 -8.71
C ASP A 30 -21.72 12.16 -7.71
N GLY A 31 -21.09 12.42 -6.56
CA GLY A 31 -21.64 13.29 -5.51
C GLY A 31 -22.62 12.59 -4.56
N SER A 32 -22.84 11.28 -4.69
CA SER A 32 -23.74 10.51 -3.81
C SER A 32 -23.11 10.06 -2.48
N GLY A 33 -21.99 10.67 -2.09
CA GLY A 33 -21.22 10.38 -0.88
C GLY A 33 -20.86 11.66 -0.13
N ASP A 34 -20.13 11.54 0.98
CA ASP A 34 -19.70 12.67 1.80
C ASP A 34 -18.63 13.53 1.08
N TYR A 35 -17.79 12.88 0.25
CA TYR A 35 -16.76 13.54 -0.57
C TYR A 35 -16.75 12.98 -2.00
N THR A 36 -16.29 13.79 -2.95
CA THR A 36 -16.12 13.38 -4.35
C THR A 36 -14.71 12.89 -4.68
N THR A 37 -13.73 13.19 -3.83
CA THR A 37 -12.33 12.78 -3.96
C THR A 37 -11.84 12.04 -2.72
N VAL A 38 -10.86 11.17 -2.91
CA VAL A 38 -10.28 10.38 -1.82
C VAL A 38 -9.40 11.27 -0.93
N GLN A 39 -8.66 12.20 -1.53
CA GLN A 39 -7.83 13.13 -0.75
C GLN A 39 -8.68 13.98 0.19
N ALA A 40 -9.84 14.50 -0.25
CA ALA A 40 -10.70 15.31 0.61
C ALA A 40 -11.24 14.53 1.82
N ALA A 41 -11.58 13.24 1.64
CA ALA A 41 -11.99 12.38 2.75
C ALA A 41 -10.85 12.12 3.74
N LEU A 42 -9.62 11.94 3.25
CA LEU A 42 -8.43 11.83 4.11
C LEU A 42 -8.14 13.15 4.83
N ASP A 43 -8.36 14.29 4.18
CA ASP A 43 -8.20 15.64 4.74
C ASP A 43 -9.14 15.93 5.90
N ALA A 44 -10.33 15.34 5.89
CA ALA A 44 -11.29 15.41 6.97
C ALA A 44 -10.96 14.54 8.20
N VAL A 45 -9.93 13.69 8.12
CA VAL A 45 -9.42 12.96 9.29
C VAL A 45 -8.52 13.89 10.11
N PRO A 46 -8.79 14.08 11.42
CA PRO A 46 -7.98 14.95 12.25
C PRO A 46 -6.49 14.54 12.28
N SER A 47 -5.60 15.53 12.31
CA SER A 47 -4.19 15.28 12.61
C SER A 47 -4.05 14.69 14.03
N GLY A 48 -3.18 13.71 14.19
CA GLY A 48 -3.01 12.98 15.45
C GLY A 48 -4.11 11.94 15.71
N ASN A 49 -4.84 11.50 14.68
CA ASN A 49 -5.91 10.54 14.82
C ASN A 49 -5.43 9.23 15.46
N VAL A 50 -6.12 8.81 16.52
CA VAL A 50 -5.89 7.54 17.25
C VAL A 50 -7.06 6.57 17.13
N ASN A 51 -8.17 6.99 16.49
CA ASN A 51 -9.39 6.21 16.39
C ASN A 51 -9.52 5.57 15.00
N PRO A 52 -10.06 4.35 14.88
CA PRO A 52 -10.34 3.77 13.56
C PRO A 52 -11.26 4.65 12.70
N VAL A 53 -10.85 4.90 11.45
CA VAL A 53 -11.67 5.58 10.43
C VAL A 53 -11.77 4.70 9.19
N LEU A 54 -12.99 4.39 8.76
CA LEU A 54 -13.28 3.69 7.53
C LEU A 54 -13.68 4.70 6.44
N ILE A 55 -12.95 4.70 5.33
CA ILE A 55 -13.31 5.45 4.13
C ILE A 55 -13.74 4.43 3.07
N PHE A 56 -15.04 4.40 2.78
CA PHE A 56 -15.62 3.55 1.74
C PHE A 56 -15.66 4.30 0.41
N ILE A 57 -15.06 3.75 -0.64
CA ILE A 57 -14.89 4.39 -1.94
C ILE A 57 -15.75 3.66 -2.96
N LYS A 58 -16.75 4.34 -3.52
CA LYS A 58 -17.63 3.78 -4.56
C LYS A 58 -16.86 3.52 -5.85
N LYS A 59 -17.48 2.80 -6.78
CA LYS A 59 -16.91 2.56 -8.11
C LYS A 59 -16.58 3.85 -8.83
N GLY A 60 -15.48 3.83 -9.57
CA GLY A 60 -14.99 4.95 -10.35
C GLY A 60 -13.46 4.96 -10.45
N LYS A 61 -12.96 5.67 -11.47
CA LYS A 61 -11.55 6.03 -11.59
C LYS A 61 -11.33 7.41 -10.98
N TYR A 62 -10.57 7.45 -9.89
CA TYR A 62 -10.17 8.65 -9.16
C TYR A 62 -8.77 9.02 -9.61
N LYS A 63 -8.66 10.03 -10.48
CA LYS A 63 -7.37 10.51 -10.99
C LYS A 63 -6.87 11.66 -10.11
N GLU A 64 -6.12 11.33 -9.08
CA GLU A 64 -5.59 12.27 -8.08
C GLU A 64 -4.35 11.65 -7.41
N VAL A 65 -3.39 12.49 -7.00
CA VAL A 65 -2.33 12.05 -6.08
C VAL A 65 -2.92 12.01 -4.68
N VAL A 66 -2.80 10.87 -4.02
CA VAL A 66 -3.37 10.67 -2.68
C VAL A 66 -2.27 10.50 -1.65
N VAL A 67 -2.39 11.17 -0.51
CA VAL A 67 -1.43 11.16 0.58
C VAL A 67 -2.15 10.87 1.90
N VAL A 68 -1.80 9.73 2.50
CA VAL A 68 -2.11 9.42 3.90
C VAL A 68 -0.98 9.98 4.76
N ASP A 69 -1.17 11.22 5.23
CA ASP A 69 -0.20 11.96 6.06
C ASP A 69 0.26 11.15 7.30
N ALA A 70 1.52 11.32 7.71
CA ALA A 70 2.13 10.58 8.83
C ALA A 70 1.40 10.77 10.17
N ARG A 71 0.64 11.85 10.32
CA ARG A 71 -0.14 12.17 11.53
C ARG A 71 -1.55 11.56 11.47
N LYS A 72 -1.93 10.89 10.39
CA LYS A 72 -3.25 10.29 10.19
C LYS A 72 -3.15 8.77 10.22
N ASN A 73 -3.21 8.20 11.43
CA ASN A 73 -3.12 6.76 11.66
C ASN A 73 -4.50 6.09 11.65
N PHE A 74 -4.54 4.75 11.67
CA PHE A 74 -5.76 3.95 11.85
C PHE A 74 -6.84 4.17 10.77
N ILE A 75 -6.40 4.39 9.53
CA ILE A 75 -7.28 4.58 8.38
C ILE A 75 -7.45 3.24 7.65
N THR A 76 -8.70 2.88 7.36
CA THR A 76 -9.04 1.81 6.43
C THR A 76 -9.68 2.40 5.18
N LEU A 77 -9.10 2.13 4.01
CA LEU A 77 -9.77 2.34 2.72
C LEU A 77 -10.43 1.04 2.28
N THR A 78 -11.70 1.10 1.91
CA THR A 78 -12.40 -0.04 1.32
C THR A 78 -13.12 0.38 0.06
N GLY A 79 -12.79 -0.28 -1.04
CA GLY A 79 -13.40 -0.04 -2.34
C GLY A 79 -14.66 -0.89 -2.47
N GLU A 80 -15.61 -0.39 -3.23
CA GLU A 80 -16.82 -1.13 -3.57
C GLU A 80 -16.49 -2.39 -4.39
N ASP A 81 -15.51 -2.29 -5.29
CA ASP A 81 -15.05 -3.39 -6.12
C ASP A 81 -13.61 -3.15 -6.60
N LYS A 82 -12.75 -4.17 -6.51
CA LYS A 82 -11.32 -3.97 -6.83
C LYS A 82 -11.06 -3.67 -8.30
N ASP A 83 -11.91 -4.15 -9.20
CA ASP A 83 -11.71 -4.04 -10.65
C ASP A 83 -12.29 -2.72 -11.19
N SER A 84 -13.16 -2.04 -10.43
CA SER A 84 -13.83 -0.80 -10.85
C SER A 84 -13.71 0.39 -9.89
N THR A 85 -13.15 0.21 -8.68
CA THR A 85 -12.69 1.30 -7.79
C THR A 85 -11.17 1.47 -7.93
N ILE A 86 -10.75 2.48 -8.69
CA ILE A 86 -9.36 2.66 -9.13
C ILE A 86 -8.84 4.02 -8.66
N LEU A 87 -7.78 4.01 -7.86
CA LEU A 87 -6.98 5.19 -7.52
C LEU A 87 -5.79 5.26 -8.47
N SER A 88 -5.71 6.34 -9.25
CA SER A 88 -4.78 6.42 -10.39
C SER A 88 -4.11 7.79 -10.47
N TYR A 89 -2.86 7.81 -10.87
CA TYR A 89 -2.19 9.00 -11.37
C TYR A 89 -1.13 8.59 -12.40
N ASP A 90 -0.37 9.54 -12.93
CA ASP A 90 0.59 9.33 -14.02
C ASP A 90 1.91 10.09 -13.84
N ASN A 91 2.26 10.42 -12.60
CA ASN A 91 3.58 10.97 -12.26
C ASN A 91 4.68 9.93 -12.52
N HIS A 92 5.83 10.38 -13.00
CA HIS A 92 7.02 9.55 -13.13
C HIS A 92 8.29 10.36 -12.81
N ALA A 93 9.41 9.68 -12.59
CA ALA A 93 10.68 10.36 -12.44
C ALA A 93 11.01 11.14 -13.72
N GLY A 94 11.38 12.41 -13.58
CA GLY A 94 11.60 13.34 -14.69
C GLY A 94 10.39 14.22 -15.04
N THR A 95 9.21 13.99 -14.46
CA THR A 95 8.08 14.92 -14.61
C THR A 95 8.46 16.29 -14.00
N LYS A 96 8.35 17.36 -14.80
CA LYS A 96 8.57 18.73 -14.35
C LYS A 96 7.29 19.30 -13.75
N LEU A 97 7.38 19.85 -12.55
CA LEU A 97 6.28 20.52 -11.87
C LEU A 97 6.21 22.01 -12.27
N PRO A 98 5.04 22.66 -12.09
CA PRO A 98 4.88 24.08 -12.41
C PRO A 98 5.80 25.03 -11.63
N ASP A 99 6.27 24.62 -10.46
CA ASP A 99 7.21 25.37 -9.61
C ASP A 99 8.68 25.19 -10.02
N GLY A 100 8.94 24.39 -11.07
CA GLY A 100 10.28 24.12 -11.59
C GLY A 100 10.96 22.89 -10.97
N ASP A 101 10.36 22.26 -9.96
CA ASP A 101 10.90 21.01 -9.41
C ASP A 101 10.73 19.85 -10.40
N THR A 102 11.55 18.81 -10.25
CA THR A 102 11.50 17.60 -11.07
C THR A 102 11.28 16.39 -10.17
N LEU A 103 10.17 15.69 -10.39
CA LEU A 103 9.86 14.49 -9.65
C LEU A 103 10.93 13.42 -9.84
N ASN A 104 11.18 12.66 -8.78
CA ASN A 104 12.05 11.49 -8.81
C ASN A 104 11.26 10.28 -8.25
N THR A 105 11.89 9.09 -8.20
CA THR A 105 11.23 7.86 -7.71
C THR A 105 10.59 8.02 -6.33
N TRP A 106 11.15 8.86 -5.44
CA TRP A 106 10.59 9.08 -4.11
C TRP A 106 9.35 9.97 -4.14
N THR A 107 9.21 10.86 -5.13
CA THR A 107 8.16 11.89 -5.18
C THR A 107 7.14 11.68 -6.30
N CYS A 108 7.29 10.63 -7.13
CA CYS A 108 6.40 10.36 -8.25
C CYS A 108 5.25 9.38 -7.96
N ALA A 109 5.00 9.00 -6.70
CA ALA A 109 3.95 8.03 -6.41
C ALA A 109 2.54 8.57 -6.67
N SER A 110 1.64 7.69 -7.11
CA SER A 110 0.21 7.99 -7.21
C SER A 110 -0.46 7.97 -5.83
N PHE A 111 0.00 7.08 -4.94
CA PHE A 111 -0.53 6.93 -3.59
C PHE A 111 0.61 6.83 -2.56
N PHE A 112 0.61 7.72 -1.57
CA PHE A 112 1.58 7.75 -0.48
C PHE A 112 0.95 7.31 0.84
N VAL A 113 1.59 6.37 1.53
CA VAL A 113 1.19 5.87 2.85
C VAL A 113 2.26 6.17 3.87
N PHE A 114 2.13 7.31 4.55
CA PHE A 114 3.01 7.70 5.65
C PHE A 114 2.41 7.38 7.03
N GLY A 115 1.08 7.37 7.15
CA GLY A 115 0.37 7.00 8.37
C GLY A 115 0.54 5.53 8.77
N ASN A 116 0.59 5.26 10.07
CA ASN A 116 0.68 3.91 10.64
C ASN A 116 -0.70 3.25 10.81
N ASN A 117 -0.71 1.92 10.89
CA ASN A 117 -1.94 1.13 11.03
C ASN A 117 -2.95 1.42 9.90
N PHE A 118 -2.44 1.61 8.68
CA PHE A 118 -3.26 1.81 7.49
C PHE A 118 -3.66 0.46 6.89
N HIS A 119 -4.91 0.35 6.46
CA HIS A 119 -5.43 -0.83 5.79
C HIS A 119 -6.12 -0.43 4.48
N ALA A 120 -5.90 -1.19 3.41
CA ALA A 120 -6.65 -1.05 2.16
C ALA A 120 -7.25 -2.39 1.74
N GLN A 121 -8.48 -2.38 1.25
CA GLN A 121 -9.16 -3.58 0.79
C GLN A 121 -10.09 -3.35 -0.41
N ASN A 122 -10.05 -4.23 -1.41
CA ASN A 122 -10.95 -4.21 -2.57
C ASN A 122 -10.80 -2.96 -3.47
N LEU A 123 -9.58 -2.47 -3.73
CA LEU A 123 -9.33 -1.38 -4.68
C LEU A 123 -8.10 -1.67 -5.56
N THR A 124 -8.04 -0.96 -6.69
CA THR A 124 -6.86 -0.87 -7.54
C THR A 124 -6.08 0.41 -7.22
N PHE A 125 -4.77 0.28 -7.07
CA PHE A 125 -3.79 1.37 -7.08
C PHE A 125 -3.00 1.29 -8.38
N GLU A 126 -3.02 2.36 -9.16
CA GLU A 126 -2.43 2.40 -10.50
C GLU A 126 -1.50 3.60 -10.65
N ASN A 127 -0.33 3.38 -11.24
CA ASN A 127 0.39 4.44 -11.93
C ASN A 127 0.31 4.19 -13.45
N ASN A 128 -0.28 5.15 -14.16
CA ASN A 128 -0.56 5.08 -15.59
C ASN A 128 0.37 5.97 -16.43
N ALA A 129 1.58 6.27 -15.96
CA ALA A 129 2.58 7.03 -16.72
C ALA A 129 3.01 6.34 -18.04
N GLY A 130 2.84 5.02 -18.13
CA GLY A 130 3.08 4.25 -19.35
C GLY A 130 4.40 3.48 -19.36
N PHE A 131 4.55 2.58 -20.35
CA PHE A 131 5.64 1.61 -20.43
C PHE A 131 7.03 2.24 -20.57
N THR A 132 7.13 3.43 -21.15
CA THR A 132 8.39 4.12 -21.47
C THR A 132 8.73 5.25 -20.49
N ALA A 133 7.93 5.47 -19.45
CA ALA A 133 8.10 6.59 -18.52
C ALA A 133 9.32 6.46 -17.58
N GLY A 134 9.93 5.28 -17.51
CA GLY A 134 10.90 4.97 -16.46
C GLY A 134 10.20 4.71 -15.13
N GLN A 135 10.80 5.17 -14.02
CA GLN A 135 10.31 4.94 -12.67
C GLN A 135 8.97 5.66 -12.44
N ALA A 136 7.92 4.91 -12.13
CA ALA A 136 6.57 5.44 -11.97
C ALA A 136 5.82 4.66 -10.87
N VAL A 137 5.86 5.20 -9.65
CA VAL A 137 5.38 4.50 -8.46
C VAL A 137 3.84 4.54 -8.36
N ALA A 138 3.20 3.38 -8.21
CA ALA A 138 1.77 3.31 -7.90
C ALA A 138 1.54 3.58 -6.42
N VAL A 139 2.27 2.87 -5.55
CA VAL A 139 2.14 3.01 -4.10
C VAL A 139 3.51 3.12 -3.46
N ARG A 140 3.74 4.18 -2.68
CA ARG A 140 4.88 4.30 -1.77
C ARG A 140 4.40 4.16 -0.32
N ILE A 141 5.06 3.30 0.44
CA ILE A 141 4.70 2.99 1.83
C ILE A 141 5.90 3.18 2.73
N GLU A 142 5.73 4.07 3.71
CA GLU A 142 6.68 4.31 4.79
C GLU A 142 6.07 4.01 6.17
N GLY A 143 4.73 4.06 6.29
CA GLY A 143 4.02 3.74 7.52
C GLY A 143 4.27 2.30 8.00
N ASN A 144 4.19 2.11 9.33
CA ASN A 144 4.32 0.82 9.98
C ASN A 144 2.95 0.17 10.22
N ARG A 145 2.92 -1.17 10.19
CA ARG A 145 1.71 -2.00 10.32
C ARG A 145 0.69 -1.68 9.25
N VAL A 146 1.17 -1.58 8.01
CA VAL A 146 0.35 -1.30 6.84
C VAL A 146 -0.10 -2.61 6.20
N SER A 147 -1.35 -2.71 5.75
CA SER A 147 -1.80 -3.88 5.01
C SER A 147 -2.70 -3.61 3.80
N PHE A 148 -2.62 -4.49 2.81
CA PHE A 148 -3.45 -4.51 1.62
C PHE A 148 -4.08 -5.89 1.48
N LYS A 149 -5.40 -5.96 1.27
CA LYS A 149 -6.13 -7.22 1.10
C LYS A 149 -7.02 -7.20 -0.13
N ASN A 150 -6.90 -8.21 -1.00
CA ASN A 150 -7.68 -8.28 -2.24
C ASN A 150 -7.58 -6.99 -3.07
N CYS A 151 -6.39 -6.40 -3.13
CA CYS A 151 -6.10 -5.19 -3.89
C CYS A 151 -5.36 -5.53 -5.20
N ARG A 152 -5.44 -4.63 -6.16
CA ARG A 152 -4.57 -4.63 -7.34
C ARG A 152 -3.57 -3.48 -7.22
N ILE A 153 -2.30 -3.72 -7.51
CA ILE A 153 -1.26 -2.69 -7.51
C ILE A 153 -0.52 -2.80 -8.84
N VAL A 154 -0.76 -1.85 -9.74
CA VAL A 154 -0.47 -2.02 -11.16
C VAL A 154 0.30 -0.84 -11.74
N GLY A 155 1.20 -1.13 -12.68
CA GLY A 155 2.00 -0.13 -13.37
C GLY A 155 3.05 -0.77 -14.29
N PHE A 156 4.22 -0.13 -14.37
CA PHE A 156 5.36 -0.61 -15.15
C PHE A 156 6.62 -0.70 -14.27
N GLN A 157 7.53 0.26 -14.33
CA GLN A 157 8.76 0.21 -13.54
C GLN A 157 8.54 0.88 -12.17
N ASP A 158 9.11 0.30 -11.11
CA ASP A 158 9.07 0.80 -9.73
C ASP A 158 7.64 0.93 -9.14
N VAL A 159 6.77 -0.07 -9.32
CA VAL A 159 5.34 0.03 -8.99
C VAL A 159 5.05 0.14 -7.49
N LEU A 160 5.64 -0.73 -6.68
CA LEU A 160 5.40 -0.83 -5.25
C LEU A 160 6.67 -0.51 -4.47
N PHE A 161 6.72 0.69 -3.90
CA PHE A 161 7.87 1.19 -3.16
C PHE A 161 7.68 1.02 -1.64
N LEU A 162 8.38 0.03 -1.08
CA LEU A 162 8.37 -0.37 0.33
C LEU A 162 9.52 0.34 1.09
N SER A 163 9.45 1.67 1.24
CA SER A 163 10.61 2.50 1.61
C SER A 163 11.04 2.46 3.09
N GLY A 164 10.14 2.18 4.02
CA GLY A 164 10.44 2.28 5.47
C GLY A 164 11.31 1.15 6.04
N SER A 165 12.60 1.37 6.30
CA SER A 165 13.48 0.37 6.92
C SER A 165 12.93 -0.11 8.27
N GLY A 166 12.72 -1.42 8.41
CA GLY A 166 12.21 -2.05 9.64
C GLY A 166 10.71 -1.87 9.90
N VAL A 167 9.99 -1.14 9.04
CA VAL A 167 8.52 -1.05 9.12
C VAL A 167 7.88 -2.31 8.53
N LYS A 168 6.70 -2.67 9.04
CA LYS A 168 6.01 -3.93 8.74
C LYS A 168 4.86 -3.68 7.77
N GLN A 169 4.86 -4.40 6.67
CA GLN A 169 3.86 -4.28 5.61
C GLN A 169 3.35 -5.68 5.21
N TYR A 170 2.04 -5.82 4.96
CA TYR A 170 1.40 -7.10 4.71
C TYR A 170 0.45 -7.04 3.52
N PHE A 171 0.59 -7.96 2.57
CA PHE A 171 -0.22 -8.04 1.37
C PHE A 171 -0.85 -9.44 1.31
N GLU A 172 -2.18 -9.53 1.25
CA GLU A 172 -2.91 -10.80 1.20
C GLU A 172 -3.89 -10.81 0.03
N ASP A 173 -3.86 -11.88 -0.76
CA ASP A 173 -4.74 -12.09 -1.92
C ASP A 173 -4.67 -10.94 -2.95
N CYS A 174 -3.53 -10.25 -3.04
CA CYS A 174 -3.32 -9.13 -3.94
C CYS A 174 -2.84 -9.59 -5.32
N TYR A 175 -3.13 -8.78 -6.34
CA TYR A 175 -2.52 -8.86 -7.66
C TYR A 175 -1.55 -7.70 -7.85
N ILE A 176 -0.30 -7.98 -8.19
CA ILE A 176 0.76 -6.97 -8.36
C ILE A 176 1.40 -7.18 -9.71
N GLU A 177 1.43 -6.15 -10.57
CA GLU A 177 2.07 -6.25 -11.89
C GLU A 177 3.05 -5.11 -12.17
N GLY A 178 4.08 -5.40 -12.96
CA GLY A 178 5.06 -4.42 -13.41
C GLY A 178 6.11 -5.00 -14.34
N THR A 179 7.14 -4.20 -14.63
CA THR A 179 8.23 -4.52 -15.56
C THR A 179 9.55 -4.72 -14.83
N THR A 180 10.23 -3.64 -14.47
CA THR A 180 11.54 -3.63 -13.82
C THR A 180 11.38 -3.24 -12.36
N ASP A 181 11.98 -3.99 -11.45
CA ASP A 181 12.10 -3.67 -10.01
C ASP A 181 10.75 -3.30 -9.37
N PHE A 182 9.67 -3.91 -9.84
CA PHE A 182 8.33 -3.40 -9.55
C PHE A 182 7.87 -3.63 -8.10
N ILE A 183 8.65 -4.38 -7.30
CA ILE A 183 8.54 -4.46 -5.84
C ILE A 183 9.93 -4.15 -5.25
N PHE A 184 10.10 -3.00 -4.61
CA PHE A 184 11.44 -2.54 -4.22
C PHE A 184 11.43 -1.75 -2.91
N GLY A 185 12.59 -1.59 -2.28
CA GLY A 185 12.75 -0.85 -1.02
C GLY A 185 13.29 -1.68 0.14
N ALA A 186 13.21 -1.12 1.35
CA ALA A 186 13.93 -1.60 2.53
C ALA A 186 13.03 -2.14 3.66
N ALA A 187 11.70 -2.15 3.49
CA ALA A 187 10.78 -2.59 4.53
C ALA A 187 10.81 -4.11 4.78
N THR A 188 10.25 -4.52 5.92
CA THR A 188 9.86 -5.91 6.15
C THR A 188 8.45 -6.11 5.58
N ALA A 189 8.35 -6.86 4.49
CA ALA A 189 7.08 -7.04 3.78
C ALA A 189 6.76 -8.52 3.56
N VAL A 190 5.52 -8.91 3.86
CA VAL A 190 5.01 -10.26 3.59
C VAL A 190 3.93 -10.19 2.51
N PHE A 191 4.07 -11.02 1.49
CA PHE A 191 3.11 -11.24 0.43
C PHE A 191 2.55 -12.65 0.59
N LYS A 192 1.26 -12.79 0.84
CA LYS A 192 0.60 -14.07 1.07
C LYS A 192 -0.49 -14.29 0.03
N ASN A 193 -0.45 -15.44 -0.65
CA ASN A 193 -1.44 -15.81 -1.67
C ASN A 193 -1.56 -14.77 -2.81
N CYS A 194 -0.52 -13.98 -3.05
CA CYS A 194 -0.55 -12.95 -4.08
C CYS A 194 -0.25 -13.54 -5.47
N THR A 195 -0.80 -12.90 -6.50
CA THR A 195 -0.33 -13.09 -7.88
C THR A 195 0.64 -11.97 -8.24
N ILE A 196 1.83 -12.34 -8.64
CA ILE A 196 2.91 -11.43 -9.03
C ILE A 196 3.11 -11.59 -10.53
N HIS A 197 2.87 -10.53 -11.31
CA HIS A 197 2.76 -10.61 -12.76
C HIS A 197 3.79 -9.73 -13.49
N SER A 198 4.67 -10.36 -14.27
CA SER A 198 5.73 -9.68 -15.01
C SER A 198 5.35 -9.33 -16.45
N LYS A 199 5.53 -8.06 -16.82
CA LYS A 199 5.20 -7.51 -18.15
C LYS A 199 6.41 -7.30 -19.06
N LYS A 200 7.62 -7.62 -18.57
CA LYS A 200 8.89 -7.46 -19.30
C LYS A 200 9.92 -8.48 -18.79
N ASN A 201 10.84 -8.88 -19.66
CA ASN A 201 12.05 -9.61 -19.28
C ASN A 201 12.95 -8.71 -18.41
N SER A 202 12.76 -8.76 -17.10
CA SER A 202 13.49 -7.94 -16.12
C SER A 202 13.42 -8.57 -14.72
N HIS A 203 13.33 -7.78 -13.66
CA HIS A 203 13.45 -8.23 -12.27
C HIS A 203 12.15 -7.98 -11.51
N VAL A 204 11.69 -8.98 -10.76
CA VAL A 204 10.51 -8.83 -9.88
C VAL A 204 10.81 -7.90 -8.72
N THR A 205 11.88 -8.18 -7.96
CA THR A 205 12.23 -7.40 -6.78
C THR A 205 13.56 -6.67 -6.88
N ALA A 206 13.65 -5.50 -6.25
CA ALA A 206 14.90 -4.82 -5.92
C ALA A 206 14.93 -4.42 -4.44
N ALA A 207 15.25 -5.38 -3.57
CA ALA A 207 15.31 -5.14 -2.14
C ALA A 207 16.56 -4.35 -1.74
N SER A 208 16.40 -3.42 -0.81
CA SER A 208 17.46 -2.63 -0.18
C SER A 208 17.47 -2.79 1.34
N THR A 209 17.13 -3.99 1.82
CA THR A 209 17.10 -4.35 3.25
C THR A 209 18.38 -3.89 3.95
N ASN A 210 18.21 -3.24 5.11
CA ASN A 210 19.32 -2.82 5.96
C ASN A 210 19.89 -4.05 6.70
N SER A 211 21.21 -4.15 6.82
CA SER A 211 21.91 -5.29 7.43
C SER A 211 21.53 -5.56 8.89
N ILE A 212 21.04 -4.56 9.63
CA ILE A 212 20.59 -4.74 11.01
C ILE A 212 19.14 -5.24 11.12
N ILE A 213 18.40 -5.27 10.00
CA ILE A 213 17.00 -5.70 9.97
C ILE A 213 16.93 -7.18 9.61
N PRO A 214 16.28 -8.02 10.43
CA PRO A 214 16.33 -9.47 10.26
C PRO A 214 15.56 -9.99 9.04
N PHE A 215 14.57 -9.23 8.53
CA PHE A 215 13.68 -9.69 7.48
C PHE A 215 13.47 -8.60 6.42
N GLY A 216 13.67 -8.96 5.15
CA GLY A 216 13.25 -8.15 4.00
C GLY A 216 11.88 -8.60 3.48
N PHE A 217 11.84 -9.02 2.22
CA PHE A 217 10.59 -9.43 1.57
C PHE A 217 10.37 -10.95 1.67
N VAL A 218 9.15 -11.36 2.01
CA VAL A 218 8.77 -12.76 2.10
C VAL A 218 7.52 -13.00 1.26
N PHE A 219 7.64 -13.84 0.23
CA PHE A 219 6.53 -14.30 -0.59
C PHE A 219 6.14 -15.69 -0.12
N PHE A 220 4.90 -15.87 0.34
CA PHE A 220 4.37 -17.10 0.90
C PHE A 220 3.13 -17.52 0.09
N ASN A 221 3.14 -18.74 -0.47
CA ASN A 221 2.04 -19.26 -1.28
C ASN A 221 1.66 -18.36 -2.48
N CYS A 222 2.61 -17.61 -3.04
CA CYS A 222 2.34 -16.70 -4.16
C CYS A 222 2.45 -17.44 -5.50
N LYS A 223 1.84 -16.86 -6.54
CA LYS A 223 1.96 -17.31 -7.93
C LYS A 223 2.70 -16.26 -8.75
N LEU A 224 3.86 -16.63 -9.32
CA LEU A 224 4.59 -15.76 -10.23
C LEU A 224 4.16 -16.10 -11.66
N THR A 225 3.64 -15.12 -12.39
CA THR A 225 3.11 -15.22 -13.75
C THR A 225 3.72 -14.13 -14.64
N ALA A 226 3.54 -14.22 -15.95
CA ALA A 226 4.03 -13.20 -16.86
C ALA A 226 3.19 -13.14 -18.14
N ASP A 227 3.34 -12.03 -18.87
CA ASP A 227 2.84 -11.88 -20.23
C ASP A 227 3.39 -12.99 -21.15
N SER A 228 2.63 -13.34 -22.18
CA SER A 228 2.91 -14.50 -23.04
C SER A 228 4.29 -14.49 -23.72
N ASN A 229 4.83 -13.30 -24.01
CA ASN A 229 6.13 -13.09 -24.66
C ASN A 229 7.30 -12.92 -23.67
N VAL A 230 7.04 -12.96 -22.36
CA VAL A 230 8.03 -12.80 -21.30
C VAL A 230 8.54 -14.16 -20.86
N ASN A 231 9.86 -14.36 -20.93
CA ASN A 231 10.51 -15.65 -20.64
C ASN A 231 11.89 -15.55 -19.98
N LYS A 232 12.34 -14.34 -19.62
CA LYS A 232 13.64 -14.06 -19.00
C LYS A 232 13.50 -13.09 -17.84
N VAL A 233 12.79 -13.51 -16.81
CA VAL A 233 12.58 -12.72 -15.59
C VAL A 233 13.40 -13.31 -14.45
N SER A 234 14.03 -12.48 -13.64
CA SER A 234 14.62 -12.91 -12.37
C SER A 234 13.69 -12.62 -11.20
N LEU A 235 13.73 -13.47 -10.19
CA LEU A 235 13.09 -13.29 -8.88
C LEU A 235 13.51 -11.96 -8.21
N GLY A 236 14.71 -11.47 -8.50
CA GLY A 236 15.15 -10.15 -8.07
C GLY A 236 16.62 -9.86 -8.35
N ARG A 237 17.03 -8.65 -7.95
CA ARG A 237 18.41 -8.19 -7.88
C ARG A 237 18.66 -7.35 -6.62
N PRO A 238 19.89 -7.34 -6.07
CA PRO A 238 20.16 -6.68 -4.79
C PRO A 238 20.44 -5.17 -4.97
N TRP A 239 19.48 -4.30 -4.64
CA TRP A 239 19.72 -2.83 -4.63
C TRP A 239 20.62 -2.40 -3.45
N SER A 240 20.79 -3.26 -2.45
CA SER A 240 21.74 -3.11 -1.33
C SER A 240 22.53 -4.42 -1.13
N PRO A 241 23.77 -4.37 -0.62
CA PRO A 241 24.55 -5.58 -0.29
C PRO A 241 23.86 -6.55 0.67
N ALA A 242 22.95 -6.06 1.52
CA ALA A 242 22.21 -6.86 2.50
C ALA A 242 20.77 -7.18 2.07
N ALA A 243 20.45 -7.05 0.77
CA ALA A 243 19.13 -7.35 0.22
C ALA A 243 18.63 -8.74 0.65
N SER A 244 17.43 -8.81 1.21
CA SER A 244 16.82 -10.05 1.70
C SER A 244 15.45 -10.26 1.05
N VAL A 245 15.32 -11.35 0.29
CA VAL A 245 14.08 -11.76 -0.37
C VAL A 245 13.95 -13.28 -0.28
N THR A 246 12.81 -13.75 0.20
CA THR A 246 12.52 -15.19 0.37
C THR A 246 11.22 -15.56 -0.34
N TYR A 247 11.23 -16.66 -1.10
CA TYR A 247 10.05 -17.26 -1.70
C TYR A 247 9.79 -18.62 -1.06
N ILE A 248 8.61 -18.81 -0.47
CA ILE A 248 8.21 -20.00 0.27
C ILE A 248 6.93 -20.54 -0.37
N ASN A 249 6.97 -21.81 -0.79
CA ASN A 249 5.83 -22.51 -1.38
C ASN A 249 5.15 -21.74 -2.52
N CYS A 250 5.94 -21.04 -3.34
CA CYS A 250 5.44 -20.26 -4.46
C CYS A 250 5.45 -21.08 -5.75
N TRP A 251 4.41 -20.91 -6.57
CA TRP A 251 4.42 -21.44 -7.94
C TRP A 251 5.20 -20.48 -8.84
N LEU A 252 6.24 -21.00 -9.50
CA LEU A 252 7.08 -20.25 -10.42
C LEU A 252 6.74 -20.63 -11.87
N GLY A 253 6.26 -19.67 -12.65
CA GLY A 253 6.04 -19.89 -14.08
C GLY A 253 7.33 -20.05 -14.87
N LYS A 254 7.24 -20.64 -16.07
CA LYS A 254 8.38 -20.92 -16.98
C LYS A 254 9.21 -19.69 -17.43
N HIS A 255 8.76 -18.49 -17.08
CA HIS A 255 9.43 -17.24 -17.43
C HIS A 255 10.57 -16.88 -16.47
N ILE A 256 10.61 -17.51 -15.29
CA ILE A 256 11.69 -17.32 -14.33
C ILE A 256 12.95 -18.00 -14.87
N ILE A 257 14.05 -17.26 -14.93
CA ILE A 257 15.35 -17.77 -15.37
C ILE A 257 15.85 -18.88 -14.45
N ALA A 258 16.58 -19.85 -15.00
CA ALA A 258 17.11 -20.98 -14.24
C ALA A 258 18.02 -20.56 -13.07
N GLY A 259 18.77 -19.46 -13.21
CA GLY A 259 19.60 -18.92 -12.13
C GLY A 259 18.81 -18.27 -10.99
N GLY A 260 17.49 -18.05 -11.15
CA GLY A 260 16.62 -17.39 -10.19
C GLY A 260 16.86 -15.88 -10.07
N TRP A 261 18.10 -15.47 -9.83
CA TRP A 261 18.48 -14.10 -9.43
C TRP A 261 19.41 -13.45 -10.46
N ASN A 262 19.51 -12.13 -10.40
CA ASN A 262 20.45 -11.35 -11.21
C ASN A 262 21.34 -10.46 -10.34
N ASN A 263 22.57 -10.24 -10.76
CA ASN A 263 23.49 -9.33 -10.08
C ASN A 263 23.05 -7.88 -10.30
N TRP A 264 23.25 -7.05 -9.29
CA TRP A 264 23.25 -5.61 -9.50
C TRP A 264 24.46 -5.23 -10.36
N LYS A 265 24.27 -4.31 -11.30
CA LYS A 265 25.29 -3.80 -12.20
C LYS A 265 25.23 -2.29 -12.23
#